data_AF-A0AAN9H321-F1
#
_entry.id   AF-A0AAN9H321-F1
#
_cell.length_a   1.000
_cell.length_b   1.000
_cell.length_c   1.000
_cell.angle_alpha   90.00
_cell.angle_beta   90.00
_cell.angle_gamma   90.00
#
_symmetry.space_group_name_H-M   'P 1'
#
loop_
_entity.id
_entity.type
_entity.pdbx_description
1 polymer ?
#
loop_
_entity_poly.entity_id
_entity_poly.type
_entity_poly.pdbx_seq_one_letter_code
_entity_poly.pdbx_strand_id
1 'polypeptide(L)'
;MDFIRTVGAVVVLAVLSQAAVVTESGLPILWEKAPSELSQLPTVDGVIQINPWDYLQRMALYKLLINSTDPYMSSMGHGEKESPLWSLPLQLGWKLKSGRLTDPSPGSTSTCGLESSEPVCISPQSWYACISYYMSVLPFLAAVQTGVVGKGEVQIHIQVPAEVAHDYCSSYTDCSTKHPDAMSKWQTFFQSLQQISESEDTDFYKKDQILGLMWAAEEETLLTASAACSERQKLYSSPEVRFGLSWFRSAAYVAAAHFHSSIERSEKFMAPLPSRVLQEADSPPNIADLSAEENHTLYVFSWMSSVDTLLGGSLVRLWRSAMCSAQAREKGQALLHDLILDPKFPATSLMSILTEMTTSC
;
A
#
# COMPACT_ATOMS: atom_id res chain seq x y z
N MET A 1 35.36 12.47 -57.36
CA MET A 1 36.24 11.47 -56.76
C MET A 1 36.48 11.87 -55.31
N ASP A 2 35.43 11.90 -54.49
CA ASP A 2 34.81 10.70 -53.87
C ASP A 2 35.79 10.08 -52.87
N PHE A 3 35.47 9.76 -51.61
CA PHE A 3 34.19 9.45 -51.01
C PHE A 3 34.43 9.31 -49.49
N ILE A 4 33.59 9.94 -48.66
CA ILE A 4 32.86 9.28 -47.56
C ILE A 4 33.60 8.76 -46.29
N ARG A 5 33.27 9.46 -45.18
CA ARG A 5 32.88 8.99 -43.81
C ARG A 5 33.92 8.35 -42.89
N THR A 6 34.08 8.95 -41.70
CA THR A 6 33.54 8.33 -40.47
C THR A 6 33.16 9.41 -39.45
N VAL A 7 31.86 9.59 -39.24
CA VAL A 7 31.28 10.32 -38.11
C VAL A 7 31.27 9.36 -36.93
N GLY A 8 32.03 9.66 -35.88
CA GLY A 8 31.86 9.00 -34.59
C GLY A 8 30.62 9.56 -33.91
N ALA A 9 29.47 8.92 -34.13
CA ALA A 9 28.26 9.20 -33.38
C ALA A 9 28.43 8.70 -31.94
N VAL A 10 28.61 9.61 -30.99
CA VAL A 10 28.38 9.32 -29.57
C VAL A 10 26.88 9.18 -29.41
N VAL A 11 26.40 7.94 -29.37
CA VAL A 11 25.04 7.63 -28.94
C VAL A 11 24.97 7.87 -27.44
N VAL A 12 24.48 9.05 -27.05
CA VAL A 12 23.98 9.27 -25.70
C VAL A 12 22.70 8.44 -25.58
N LEU A 13 22.79 7.24 -25.02
CA LEU A 13 21.64 6.54 -24.47
C LEU A 13 21.18 7.34 -23.25
N ALA A 14 20.37 8.38 -23.50
CA ALA A 14 19.53 8.94 -22.45
C ALA A 14 18.51 7.86 -22.11
N VAL A 15 18.82 7.03 -21.10
CA VAL A 15 17.80 6.27 -20.40
C VAL A 15 16.93 7.33 -19.73
N LEU A 16 15.78 7.62 -20.34
CA LEU A 16 14.73 8.38 -19.66
C LEU A 16 14.28 7.50 -18.50
N SER A 17 14.84 7.72 -17.31
CA SER A 17 14.37 7.14 -16.06
C SER A 17 12.95 7.66 -15.84
N GLN A 18 11.96 6.88 -16.25
CA GLN A 18 10.57 7.17 -15.93
C GLN A 18 10.35 6.77 -14.47
N ALA A 19 9.82 7.71 -13.67
CA ALA A 19 9.41 7.42 -12.30
C ALA A 19 8.38 6.28 -12.26
N ALA A 20 8.11 5.74 -11.07
CA ALA A 20 7.18 4.62 -10.93
C ALA A 20 5.80 4.95 -11.53
N VAL A 21 5.40 4.19 -12.55
CA VAL A 21 4.05 4.23 -13.11
C VAL A 21 3.13 3.48 -12.17
N VAL A 22 2.22 4.19 -11.51
CA VAL A 22 1.28 3.62 -10.53
C VAL A 22 -0.18 3.66 -11.00
N THR A 23 -0.47 4.42 -12.06
CA THR A 23 -1.78 4.55 -12.69
C THR A 23 -1.74 4.28 -14.20
N GLU A 24 -2.86 3.80 -14.73
CA GLU A 24 -3.19 3.73 -16.15
C GLU A 24 -4.51 4.48 -16.34
N SER A 25 -4.51 5.55 -17.14
CA SER A 25 -5.68 6.43 -17.32
C SER A 25 -6.27 6.99 -15.99
N GLY A 26 -5.40 7.24 -15.00
CA GLY A 26 -5.78 7.79 -13.70
C GLY A 26 -6.53 6.81 -12.78
N LEU A 27 -6.35 5.50 -13.02
CA LEU A 27 -6.83 4.39 -12.19
C LEU A 27 -5.69 3.39 -11.95
N PRO A 28 -5.77 2.49 -10.95
CA PRO A 28 -4.75 1.47 -10.73
C PRO A 28 -4.49 0.63 -11.99
N ILE A 29 -3.25 0.14 -12.13
CA ILE A 29 -2.83 -0.71 -13.25
C ILE A 29 -3.79 -1.89 -13.43
N LEU A 30 -4.29 -2.09 -14.66
CA LEU A 30 -5.28 -3.13 -15.02
C LEU A 30 -6.62 -3.08 -14.26
N TRP A 31 -6.97 -1.94 -13.63
CA TRP A 31 -8.21 -1.78 -12.85
C TRP A 31 -9.49 -2.13 -13.61
N GLU A 32 -9.57 -1.70 -14.87
CA GLU A 32 -10.75 -1.94 -15.72
C GLU A 32 -10.96 -3.42 -16.06
N LYS A 33 -9.88 -4.21 -16.04
CA LYS A 33 -9.93 -5.65 -16.30
C LYS A 33 -10.32 -6.46 -15.06
N ALA A 34 -10.18 -5.89 -13.87
CA ALA A 34 -10.51 -6.57 -12.63
C ALA A 34 -12.03 -6.70 -12.45
N PRO A 35 -12.54 -7.88 -12.04
CA PRO A 35 -13.94 -8.09 -11.70
C PRO A 35 -14.48 -7.02 -10.75
N SER A 36 -15.62 -6.44 -11.10
CA SER A 36 -16.32 -5.40 -10.32
C SER A 36 -17.43 -5.96 -9.42
N GLU A 37 -17.83 -7.21 -9.66
CA GLU A 37 -18.92 -7.87 -8.95
C GLU A 37 -18.54 -9.31 -8.56
N LEU A 38 -19.12 -9.78 -7.46
CA LEU A 38 -18.94 -11.16 -6.99
C LEU A 38 -19.39 -12.21 -8.03
N SER A 39 -20.40 -11.88 -8.85
CA SER A 39 -20.95 -12.71 -9.92
C SER A 39 -19.94 -13.00 -11.05
N GLN A 40 -18.92 -12.16 -11.19
CA GLN A 40 -17.87 -12.27 -12.21
C GLN A 40 -16.69 -13.15 -11.76
N LEU A 41 -16.67 -13.57 -10.48
CA LEU A 41 -15.64 -14.45 -9.94
C LEU A 41 -15.99 -15.93 -10.17
N PRO A 42 -14.99 -16.82 -10.28
CA PRO A 42 -15.23 -18.25 -10.45
C PRO A 42 -16.07 -18.83 -9.30
N THR A 43 -16.97 -19.77 -9.61
CA THR A 43 -17.81 -20.43 -8.62
C THR A 43 -17.72 -21.95 -8.79
N VAL A 44 -17.58 -22.67 -7.67
CA VAL A 44 -17.61 -24.14 -7.62
C VAL A 44 -18.62 -24.54 -6.54
N ASP A 45 -19.60 -25.36 -6.91
CA ASP A 45 -20.68 -25.84 -6.01
C ASP A 45 -21.39 -24.73 -5.22
N GLY A 46 -21.59 -23.57 -5.86
CA GLY A 46 -22.24 -22.40 -5.25
C GLY A 46 -21.34 -21.57 -4.32
N VAL A 47 -20.06 -21.94 -4.17
CA VAL A 47 -19.06 -21.19 -3.40
C VAL A 47 -18.19 -20.40 -4.34
N ILE A 48 -18.07 -19.10 -4.11
CA ILE A 48 -17.18 -18.22 -4.88
C ILE A 48 -15.73 -18.56 -4.53
N GLN A 49 -14.96 -18.88 -5.55
CA GLN A 49 -13.56 -19.26 -5.47
C GLN A 49 -12.71 -18.04 -5.86
N ILE A 50 -11.94 -17.53 -4.91
CA ILE A 50 -11.03 -16.41 -5.16
C ILE A 50 -9.61 -16.92 -5.08
N ASN A 51 -8.84 -16.66 -6.12
CA ASN A 51 -7.40 -16.88 -6.16
C ASN A 51 -6.65 -15.55 -6.04
N PRO A 52 -6.28 -15.09 -4.82
CA PRO A 52 -5.41 -13.93 -4.65
C PRO A 52 -4.03 -14.05 -5.31
N TRP A 53 -3.63 -15.18 -5.88
CA TRP A 53 -2.36 -15.33 -6.60
C TRP A 53 -2.54 -15.03 -8.08
N ASP A 54 -3.77 -14.75 -8.51
CA ASP A 54 -4.11 -14.06 -9.74
C ASP A 54 -4.23 -12.56 -9.44
N TYR A 55 -3.55 -11.72 -10.22
CA TYR A 55 -3.50 -10.28 -10.00
C TYR A 55 -4.87 -9.62 -10.15
N LEU A 56 -5.67 -10.01 -11.14
CA LEU A 56 -6.98 -9.42 -11.39
C LEU A 56 -7.97 -9.82 -10.30
N GLN A 57 -7.89 -11.05 -9.79
CA GLN A 57 -8.72 -11.49 -8.66
C GLN A 57 -8.27 -10.83 -7.34
N ARG A 58 -6.97 -10.62 -7.11
CA ARG A 58 -6.52 -9.81 -5.96
C ARG A 58 -6.97 -8.36 -6.07
N MET A 59 -6.91 -7.78 -7.28
CA MET A 59 -7.43 -6.43 -7.56
C MET A 59 -8.95 -6.35 -7.35
N ALA A 60 -9.70 -7.40 -7.71
CA ALA A 60 -11.14 -7.48 -7.49
C ALA A 60 -11.51 -7.35 -6.01
N LEU A 61 -10.69 -7.88 -5.08
CA LEU A 61 -10.93 -7.72 -3.64
C LEU A 61 -11.02 -6.23 -3.26
N TYR A 62 -10.09 -5.40 -3.75
CA TYR A 62 -10.10 -3.97 -3.51
C TYR A 62 -11.27 -3.26 -4.21
N LYS A 63 -11.57 -3.64 -5.45
CA LYS A 63 -12.69 -3.08 -6.22
C LYS A 63 -14.03 -3.33 -5.56
N LEU A 64 -14.25 -4.54 -5.07
CA LEU A 64 -15.45 -4.91 -4.32
C LEU A 64 -15.55 -4.15 -3.00
N LEU A 65 -14.44 -3.99 -2.27
CA LEU A 65 -14.40 -3.21 -1.04
C LEU A 65 -14.74 -1.73 -1.27
N ILE A 66 -14.10 -1.10 -2.26
CA ILE A 66 -14.36 0.31 -2.61
C ILE A 66 -15.84 0.49 -2.99
N ASN A 67 -16.34 -0.34 -3.92
CA ASN A 67 -17.73 -0.24 -4.37
C ASN A 67 -18.75 -0.48 -3.23
N SER A 68 -18.47 -1.44 -2.34
CA SER A 68 -19.40 -1.78 -1.26
C SER A 68 -19.38 -0.78 -0.10
N THR A 69 -18.31 0.00 0.02
CA THR A 69 -18.17 1.02 1.07
C THR A 69 -18.54 2.42 0.61
N ASP A 70 -18.58 2.67 -0.70
CA ASP A 70 -18.91 3.98 -1.29
C ASP A 70 -20.15 4.66 -0.69
N PRO A 71 -21.29 3.97 -0.43
CA PRO A 71 -22.46 4.59 0.18
C PRO A 71 -22.22 5.23 1.55
N TYR A 72 -21.16 4.82 2.25
CA TYR A 72 -20.81 5.32 3.58
C TYR A 72 -19.71 6.39 3.57
N MET A 73 -19.16 6.72 2.40
CA MET A 73 -17.94 7.52 2.23
C MET A 73 -18.19 8.96 1.81
N SER A 74 -19.42 9.45 1.85
CA SER A 74 -19.78 10.81 1.42
C SER A 74 -18.99 11.92 2.13
N SER A 75 -18.57 11.70 3.38
CA SER A 75 -17.77 12.65 4.16
C SER A 75 -16.32 12.79 3.67
N MET A 76 -15.86 11.92 2.77
CA MET A 76 -14.48 11.95 2.25
C MET A 76 -14.26 13.08 1.24
N GLY A 77 -15.30 13.43 0.50
CA GLY A 77 -15.29 14.42 -0.57
C GLY A 77 -16.26 14.07 -1.69
N HIS A 78 -16.20 14.81 -2.79
CA HIS A 78 -17.09 14.59 -3.93
C HIS A 78 -16.50 13.57 -4.92
N GLY A 79 -17.21 12.45 -5.09
CA GLY A 79 -16.96 11.48 -6.16
C GLY A 79 -16.26 10.19 -5.71
N GLU A 80 -16.34 9.18 -6.57
CA GLU A 80 -15.90 7.80 -6.30
C GLU A 80 -14.38 7.67 -6.04
N LYS A 81 -13.61 8.70 -6.39
CA LYS A 81 -12.15 8.74 -6.25
C LYS A 81 -11.66 9.14 -4.85
N GLU A 82 -12.59 9.49 -3.96
CA GLU A 82 -12.27 9.97 -2.61
C GLU A 82 -12.20 8.85 -1.56
N SER A 83 -12.57 7.60 -1.88
CA SER A 83 -12.42 6.50 -0.92
C SER A 83 -10.96 6.38 -0.45
N PRO A 84 -10.68 6.31 0.86
CA PRO A 84 -9.31 6.15 1.33
C PRO A 84 -8.73 4.76 1.01
N LEU A 85 -9.58 3.79 0.65
CA LEU A 85 -9.16 2.44 0.26
C LEU A 85 -8.46 2.39 -1.11
N TRP A 86 -8.45 3.49 -1.88
CA TRP A 86 -7.74 3.58 -3.17
C TRP A 86 -6.23 3.38 -3.08
N SER A 87 -5.63 3.61 -1.90
CA SER A 87 -4.20 3.40 -1.67
C SER A 87 -3.77 1.95 -1.88
N LEU A 88 -4.62 0.99 -1.52
CA LEU A 88 -4.32 -0.45 -1.57
C LEU A 88 -4.17 -0.99 -3.01
N PRO A 89 -5.13 -0.75 -3.94
CA PRO A 89 -4.96 -1.17 -5.32
C PRO A 89 -3.85 -0.41 -6.05
N LEU A 90 -3.61 0.88 -5.73
CA LEU A 90 -2.45 1.60 -6.27
C LEU A 90 -1.13 0.94 -5.84
N GLN A 91 -0.99 0.57 -4.56
CA GLN A 91 0.16 -0.17 -4.07
C GLN A 91 0.34 -1.53 -4.75
N LEU A 92 -0.75 -2.23 -5.07
CA LEU A 92 -0.68 -3.46 -5.84
C LEU A 92 -0.17 -3.22 -7.27
N GLY A 93 -0.64 -2.16 -7.93
CA GLY A 93 -0.15 -1.69 -9.24
C GLY A 93 1.34 -1.36 -9.24
N TRP A 94 1.78 -0.54 -8.28
CA TRP A 94 3.21 -0.23 -8.10
C TRP A 94 4.07 -1.49 -7.93
N LYS A 95 3.62 -2.46 -7.12
CA LYS A 95 4.37 -3.71 -6.90
C LYS A 95 4.45 -4.55 -8.18
N LEU A 96 3.41 -4.54 -9.02
CA LEU A 96 3.45 -5.20 -10.32
C LEU A 96 4.48 -4.53 -11.23
N LYS A 97 4.36 -3.21 -11.45
CA LYS A 97 5.22 -2.46 -12.39
C LYS A 97 6.68 -2.47 -11.98
N SER A 98 6.96 -2.49 -10.68
CA SER A 98 8.33 -2.53 -10.16
C SER A 98 8.95 -3.92 -10.04
N GLY A 99 8.22 -4.98 -10.41
CA GLY A 99 8.70 -6.36 -10.32
C GLY A 99 8.67 -6.94 -8.91
N ARG A 100 8.09 -6.24 -7.93
CA ARG A 100 7.99 -6.71 -6.54
C ARG A 100 7.03 -7.88 -6.36
N LEU A 101 6.16 -8.19 -7.33
CA LEU A 101 5.30 -9.38 -7.32
C LEU A 101 5.94 -10.63 -7.96
N THR A 102 7.15 -10.50 -8.51
CA THR A 102 7.87 -11.61 -9.14
C THR A 102 8.43 -12.61 -8.13
N ASP A 103 8.88 -13.77 -8.60
CA ASP A 103 9.62 -14.73 -7.77
C ASP A 103 11.06 -14.25 -7.57
N PRO A 104 11.45 -13.82 -6.34
CA PRO A 104 12.78 -13.30 -6.08
C PRO A 104 13.82 -14.41 -5.86
N SER A 105 13.44 -15.70 -5.94
CA SER A 105 14.34 -16.81 -5.64
C SER A 105 15.57 -16.80 -6.55
N PRO A 106 16.80 -16.94 -6.00
CA PRO A 106 18.02 -16.92 -6.80
C PRO A 106 18.00 -17.95 -7.92
N GLY A 107 18.21 -17.50 -9.16
CA GLY A 107 18.21 -18.36 -10.35
C GLY A 107 16.83 -18.82 -10.82
N SER A 108 15.74 -18.27 -10.27
CA SER A 108 14.39 -18.53 -10.80
C SER A 108 14.28 -18.06 -12.26
N THR A 109 13.68 -18.91 -13.08
CA THR A 109 13.32 -18.61 -14.47
C THR A 109 11.81 -18.40 -14.63
N SER A 110 11.09 -18.34 -13.51
CA SER A 110 9.65 -18.11 -13.48
C SER A 110 9.32 -16.74 -14.07
N THR A 111 8.33 -16.71 -14.96
CA THR A 111 7.77 -15.46 -15.50
C THR A 111 6.64 -14.91 -14.61
N CYS A 112 6.39 -15.54 -13.44
CA CYS A 112 5.33 -15.12 -12.56
C CYS A 112 5.60 -13.73 -11.97
N GLY A 113 4.57 -12.90 -11.85
CA GLY A 113 4.67 -11.50 -11.39
C GLY A 113 5.09 -10.51 -12.47
N LEU A 114 5.32 -10.96 -13.71
CA LEU A 114 5.49 -10.07 -14.86
C LEU A 114 4.12 -9.67 -15.40
N GLU A 115 3.94 -8.39 -15.74
CA GLU A 115 2.71 -7.88 -16.37
C GLU A 115 2.36 -8.58 -17.69
N SER A 116 3.36 -9.13 -18.39
CA SER A 116 3.19 -9.89 -19.63
C SER A 116 2.77 -11.36 -19.43
N SER A 117 2.65 -11.83 -18.18
CA SER A 117 2.18 -13.19 -17.91
C SER A 117 0.66 -13.31 -18.08
N GLU A 118 0.18 -14.46 -18.56
CA GLU A 118 -1.24 -14.73 -18.81
C GLU A 118 -1.66 -16.05 -18.14
N PRO A 119 -2.51 -16.03 -17.08
CA PRO A 119 -2.92 -14.83 -16.34
C PRO A 119 -1.74 -14.17 -15.61
N VAL A 120 -1.88 -12.88 -15.27
CA VAL A 120 -0.87 -12.18 -14.46
C VAL A 120 -0.85 -12.78 -13.06
N CYS A 121 0.11 -13.65 -12.78
CA CYS A 121 0.20 -14.31 -11.48
C CYS A 121 1.05 -13.50 -10.47
N ILE A 122 0.89 -13.81 -9.19
CA ILE A 122 1.62 -13.20 -8.07
C ILE A 122 2.41 -14.29 -7.36
N SER A 123 3.73 -14.11 -7.24
CA SER A 123 4.59 -15.13 -6.64
C SER A 123 4.35 -15.27 -5.12
N PRO A 124 4.11 -16.50 -4.61
CA PRO A 124 4.02 -16.73 -3.16
C PRO A 124 5.36 -16.59 -2.42
N GLN A 125 6.48 -16.55 -3.16
CA GLN A 125 7.82 -16.33 -2.59
C GLN A 125 8.14 -14.85 -2.38
N SER A 126 7.40 -13.95 -3.04
CA SER A 126 7.64 -12.51 -2.87
C SER A 126 7.24 -12.03 -1.47
N TRP A 127 8.16 -11.29 -0.84
CA TRP A 127 7.92 -10.63 0.44
C TRP A 127 6.80 -9.59 0.34
N TYR A 128 6.84 -8.78 -0.73
CA TYR A 128 5.81 -7.77 -1.01
C TYR A 128 4.45 -8.39 -1.34
N ALA A 129 4.43 -9.51 -2.05
CA ALA A 129 3.22 -10.26 -2.34
C ALA A 129 2.61 -10.87 -1.07
N CYS A 130 3.45 -11.37 -0.17
CA CYS A 130 3.03 -11.87 1.13
C CYS A 130 2.39 -10.76 1.97
N ILE A 131 3.01 -9.57 2.06
CA ILE A 131 2.39 -8.45 2.80
C ILE A 131 1.08 -8.00 2.15
N SER A 132 1.07 -7.90 0.82
CA SER A 132 -0.13 -7.52 0.07
C SER A 132 -1.26 -8.55 0.17
N TYR A 133 -0.95 -9.81 0.47
CA TYR A 133 -1.95 -10.83 0.74
C TYR A 133 -2.78 -10.46 1.96
N TYR A 134 -2.13 -10.20 3.09
CA TYR A 134 -2.83 -9.80 4.32
C TYR A 134 -3.59 -8.48 4.14
N MET A 135 -2.98 -7.50 3.47
CA MET A 135 -3.62 -6.21 3.17
C MET A 135 -4.81 -6.31 2.19
N SER A 136 -5.00 -7.44 1.51
CA SER A 136 -6.15 -7.66 0.61
C SER A 136 -7.19 -8.60 1.22
N VAL A 137 -6.74 -9.74 1.76
CA VAL A 137 -7.61 -10.82 2.21
C VAL A 137 -8.25 -10.53 3.57
N LEU A 138 -7.52 -9.98 4.53
CA LEU A 138 -8.11 -9.68 5.85
C LEU A 138 -9.26 -8.66 5.77
N PRO A 139 -9.09 -7.46 5.15
CA PRO A 139 -10.21 -6.53 5.01
C PRO A 139 -11.37 -7.14 4.22
N PHE A 140 -11.10 -7.87 3.14
CA PHE A 140 -12.16 -8.47 2.34
C PHE A 140 -13.00 -9.49 3.12
N LEU A 141 -12.35 -10.42 3.83
CA LEU A 141 -13.06 -11.42 4.64
C LEU A 141 -13.84 -10.78 5.78
N ALA A 142 -13.31 -9.72 6.41
CA ALA A 142 -14.04 -8.97 7.42
C ALA A 142 -15.26 -8.24 6.84
N ALA A 143 -15.15 -7.67 5.64
CA ALA A 143 -16.27 -7.01 4.96
C ALA A 143 -17.37 -7.99 4.55
N VAL A 144 -17.00 -9.20 4.10
CA VAL A 144 -17.96 -10.27 3.80
C VAL A 144 -18.67 -10.71 5.08
N GLN A 145 -17.91 -10.96 6.16
CA GLN A 145 -18.49 -11.39 7.44
C GLN A 145 -19.46 -10.37 8.02
N THR A 146 -19.14 -9.07 7.89
CA THR A 146 -19.98 -7.97 8.40
C THR A 146 -21.14 -7.62 7.47
N GLY A 147 -21.24 -8.28 6.31
CA GLY A 147 -22.29 -8.07 5.32
C GLY A 147 -22.13 -6.82 4.46
N VAL A 148 -21.04 -6.05 4.62
CA VAL A 148 -20.72 -4.92 3.74
C VAL A 148 -20.54 -5.42 2.31
N VAL A 149 -19.79 -6.50 2.12
CA VAL A 149 -19.65 -7.17 0.82
C VAL A 149 -20.61 -8.37 0.76
N GLY A 150 -21.41 -8.45 -0.30
CA GLY A 150 -22.26 -9.62 -0.56
C GLY A 150 -23.41 -9.84 0.45
N LYS A 151 -23.72 -8.85 1.30
CA LYS A 151 -24.84 -8.86 2.25
C LYS A 151 -24.85 -10.03 3.24
N GLY A 152 -23.70 -10.68 3.45
CA GLY A 152 -23.56 -11.82 4.36
C GLY A 152 -24.18 -13.12 3.85
N GLU A 153 -24.65 -13.17 2.61
CA GLU A 153 -25.32 -14.33 2.02
C GLU A 153 -24.39 -15.20 1.16
N VAL A 154 -23.18 -14.70 0.90
CA VAL A 154 -22.22 -15.33 -0.01
C VAL A 154 -21.23 -16.21 0.74
N GLN A 155 -21.00 -17.41 0.21
CA GLN A 155 -19.91 -18.27 0.66
C GLN A 155 -18.67 -17.99 -0.19
N ILE A 156 -17.56 -17.71 0.49
CA ILE A 156 -16.28 -17.37 -0.12
C ILE A 156 -15.24 -18.40 0.32
N HIS A 157 -14.46 -18.89 -0.64
CA HIS A 157 -13.26 -19.64 -0.38
C HIS A 157 -12.05 -18.91 -0.98
N ILE A 158 -11.09 -18.54 -0.13
CA ILE A 158 -9.81 -18.01 -0.58
C ILE A 158 -8.87 -19.19 -0.82
N GLN A 159 -8.49 -19.40 -2.08
CA GLN A 159 -7.54 -20.43 -2.44
C GLN A 159 -6.15 -20.08 -1.90
N VAL A 160 -5.36 -21.07 -1.50
CA VAL A 160 -3.96 -20.88 -1.12
C VAL A 160 -3.13 -21.99 -1.77
N PRO A 161 -1.96 -21.71 -2.38
CA PRO A 161 -1.10 -22.74 -2.91
C PRO A 161 -0.64 -23.71 -1.81
N ALA A 162 -0.67 -25.00 -2.11
CA ALA A 162 -0.44 -26.06 -1.12
C ALA A 162 0.93 -25.95 -0.44
N GLU A 163 1.95 -25.50 -1.18
CA GLU A 163 3.34 -25.39 -0.72
C GLU A 163 3.51 -24.34 0.39
N VAL A 164 2.65 -23.32 0.42
CA VAL A 164 2.69 -22.20 1.36
C VAL A 164 1.42 -22.11 2.21
N ALA A 165 0.59 -23.16 2.21
CA ALA A 165 -0.70 -23.15 2.91
C ALA A 165 -0.59 -22.91 4.42
N HIS A 166 0.54 -23.28 5.03
CA HIS A 166 0.80 -23.04 6.44
C HIS A 166 1.06 -21.56 6.77
N ASP A 167 1.57 -20.80 5.81
CA ASP A 167 1.91 -19.38 5.99
C ASP A 167 0.68 -18.49 5.97
N TYR A 168 -0.35 -18.86 5.21
CA TYR A 168 -1.50 -18.00 4.97
C TYR A 168 -2.76 -18.48 5.70
N CYS A 169 -3.68 -17.55 5.95
CA CYS A 169 -5.02 -17.85 6.41
C CYS A 169 -6.01 -17.71 5.24
N SER A 170 -7.05 -18.55 5.16
CA SER A 170 -7.87 -18.73 3.93
C SER A 170 -9.39 -18.57 4.10
N SER A 171 -9.86 -18.44 5.33
CA SER A 171 -11.27 -18.20 5.64
C SER A 171 -11.39 -17.21 6.79
N TYR A 172 -12.57 -16.61 6.96
CA TYR A 172 -12.79 -15.68 8.06
C TYR A 172 -12.45 -16.32 9.43
N THR A 173 -12.90 -17.56 9.66
CA THR A 173 -12.64 -18.29 10.92
C THR A 173 -11.15 -18.58 11.12
N ASP A 174 -10.47 -19.04 10.07
CA ASP A 174 -9.02 -19.32 10.11
C ASP A 174 -8.22 -18.03 10.36
N CYS A 175 -8.50 -16.97 9.60
CA CYS A 175 -7.85 -15.67 9.77
C CYS A 175 -8.12 -15.03 11.12
N SER A 176 -9.35 -15.12 11.65
CA SER A 176 -9.69 -14.58 12.96
C SER A 176 -9.04 -15.38 14.11
N THR A 177 -8.77 -16.66 13.89
CA THR A 177 -8.06 -17.49 14.87
C THR A 177 -6.56 -17.18 14.85
N LYS A 178 -5.95 -17.06 13.67
CA LYS A 178 -4.50 -16.79 13.53
C LYS A 178 -4.14 -15.33 13.83
N HIS A 179 -5.02 -14.39 13.47
CA HIS A 179 -4.76 -12.94 13.51
C HIS A 179 -5.96 -12.17 14.10
N PRO A 180 -6.31 -12.44 15.37
CA PRO A 180 -7.53 -11.92 15.98
C PRO A 180 -7.55 -10.38 16.03
N ASP A 181 -6.42 -9.74 16.31
CA ASP A 181 -6.36 -8.29 16.46
C ASP A 181 -6.60 -7.55 15.14
N ALA A 182 -5.98 -8.01 14.04
CA ALA A 182 -6.19 -7.44 12.72
C ALA A 182 -7.63 -7.65 12.24
N MET A 183 -8.16 -8.85 12.39
CA MET A 183 -9.54 -9.17 11.98
C MET A 183 -10.58 -8.39 12.79
N SER A 184 -10.37 -8.22 14.10
CA SER A 184 -11.26 -7.46 14.99
C SER A 184 -11.29 -5.97 14.64
N LYS A 185 -10.14 -5.38 14.29
CA LYS A 185 -10.08 -3.97 13.86
C LYS A 185 -10.78 -3.76 12.52
N TRP A 186 -10.60 -4.66 11.55
CA TRP A 186 -11.35 -4.59 10.30
C TRP A 186 -12.87 -4.76 10.50
N GLN A 187 -13.29 -5.68 11.38
CA GLN A 187 -14.72 -5.81 11.73
C GLN A 187 -15.27 -4.54 12.34
N THR A 188 -14.55 -3.97 13.31
CA THR A 188 -14.92 -2.68 13.93
C THR A 188 -15.07 -1.61 12.87
N PHE A 189 -14.10 -1.47 11.96
CA PHE A 189 -14.18 -0.52 10.85
C PHE A 189 -15.47 -0.69 10.05
N PHE A 190 -15.73 -1.90 9.52
CA PHE A 190 -16.91 -2.13 8.66
C PHE A 190 -18.24 -2.00 9.41
N GLN A 191 -18.33 -2.44 10.66
CA GLN A 191 -19.54 -2.31 11.47
C GLN A 191 -19.85 -0.85 11.83
N SER A 192 -18.82 -0.02 12.02
CA SER A 192 -19.00 1.39 12.37
C SER A 192 -19.29 2.29 11.17
N LEU A 193 -18.98 1.89 9.93
CA LEU A 193 -19.15 2.73 8.73
C LEU A 193 -20.55 3.33 8.62
N GLN A 194 -21.58 2.50 8.70
CA GLN A 194 -22.97 2.95 8.57
C GLN A 194 -23.33 3.94 9.69
N GLN A 195 -23.00 3.60 10.93
CA GLN A 195 -23.33 4.42 12.10
C GLN A 195 -22.65 5.80 12.04
N ILE A 196 -21.39 5.86 11.62
CA ILE A 196 -20.66 7.13 11.47
C ILE A 196 -21.23 7.94 10.30
N SER A 197 -21.52 7.28 9.17
CA SER A 197 -22.07 7.95 7.99
C SER A 197 -23.43 8.62 8.29
N GLU A 198 -24.30 7.93 9.04
CA GLU A 198 -25.64 8.38 9.41
C GLU A 198 -25.67 9.31 10.64
N SER A 199 -24.54 9.58 11.30
CA SER A 199 -24.51 10.41 12.52
C SER A 199 -24.80 11.89 12.24
N GLU A 200 -25.09 12.67 13.29
CA GLU A 200 -25.29 14.12 13.21
C GLU A 200 -23.97 14.92 13.20
N ASP A 201 -22.81 14.25 13.21
CA ASP A 201 -21.51 14.91 13.17
C ASP A 201 -21.27 15.66 11.85
N THR A 202 -20.35 16.61 11.87
CA THR A 202 -19.88 17.26 10.64
C THR A 202 -19.07 16.28 9.79
N ASP A 203 -19.04 16.48 8.47
CA ASP A 203 -18.23 15.66 7.56
C ASP A 203 -16.75 15.60 7.98
N PHE A 204 -16.24 16.69 8.56
CA PHE A 204 -14.89 16.74 9.12
C PHE A 204 -14.65 15.67 10.19
N TYR A 205 -15.55 15.56 11.17
CA TYR A 205 -15.41 14.57 12.24
C TYR A 205 -15.77 13.16 11.78
N LYS A 206 -16.73 12.98 10.86
CA LYS A 206 -17.03 11.68 10.26
C LYS A 206 -15.84 11.13 9.50
N LYS A 207 -15.22 11.97 8.66
CA LYS A 207 -13.99 11.64 7.94
C LYS A 207 -12.88 11.22 8.89
N ASP A 208 -12.62 12.01 9.93
CA ASP A 208 -11.59 11.71 10.91
C ASP A 208 -11.83 10.38 11.64
N GLN A 209 -13.07 10.08 12.02
CA GLN A 209 -13.44 8.80 12.65
C GLN A 209 -13.25 7.60 11.70
N ILE A 210 -13.75 7.69 10.47
CA ILE A 210 -13.62 6.62 9.46
C ILE A 210 -12.14 6.35 9.16
N LEU A 211 -11.34 7.41 8.94
CA LEU A 211 -9.91 7.28 8.67
C LEU A 211 -9.18 6.68 9.87
N GLY A 212 -9.52 7.07 11.10
CA GLY A 212 -8.91 6.51 12.30
C GLY A 212 -9.15 5.00 12.44
N LEU A 213 -10.39 4.54 12.22
CA LEU A 213 -10.71 3.11 12.25
C LEU A 213 -10.01 2.33 11.13
N MET A 214 -9.99 2.87 9.91
CA MET A 214 -9.30 2.26 8.77
C MET A 214 -7.81 2.11 9.05
N TRP A 215 -7.15 3.20 9.45
CA TRP A 215 -5.71 3.20 9.71
C TRP A 215 -5.32 2.32 10.90
N ALA A 216 -6.16 2.23 11.93
CA ALA A 216 -5.94 1.27 13.02
C ALA A 216 -5.94 -0.17 12.51
N ALA A 217 -6.86 -0.51 11.60
CA ALA A 217 -6.93 -1.85 11.00
C ALA A 217 -5.77 -2.12 10.03
N GLU A 218 -5.40 -1.15 9.19
CA GLU A 218 -4.25 -1.27 8.27
C GLU A 218 -2.92 -1.40 9.02
N GLU A 219 -2.69 -0.61 10.07
CA GLU A 219 -1.46 -0.68 10.86
C GLU A 219 -1.30 -2.04 11.55
N GLU A 220 -2.37 -2.56 12.15
CA GLU A 220 -2.36 -3.90 12.76
C GLU A 220 -2.16 -5.00 11.71
N THR A 221 -2.75 -4.83 10.52
CA THR A 221 -2.54 -5.75 9.40
C THR A 221 -1.09 -5.72 8.93
N LEU A 222 -0.46 -4.55 8.83
CA LEU A 222 0.95 -4.42 8.49
C LEU A 222 1.86 -5.03 9.54
N LEU A 223 1.55 -4.89 10.83
CA LEU A 223 2.30 -5.54 11.91
C LEU A 223 2.22 -7.06 11.79
N THR A 224 1.00 -7.58 11.63
CA THR A 224 0.72 -9.01 11.42
C THR A 224 1.48 -9.55 10.21
N ALA A 225 1.36 -8.86 9.07
CA ALA A 225 1.97 -9.24 7.82
C ALA A 225 3.51 -9.18 7.88
N SER A 226 4.06 -8.15 8.54
CA SER A 226 5.51 -8.00 8.70
C SER A 226 6.11 -9.17 9.48
N ALA A 227 5.43 -9.65 10.52
CA ALA A 227 5.85 -10.81 11.28
C ALA A 227 5.76 -12.10 10.43
N ALA A 228 4.59 -12.36 9.84
CA ALA A 228 4.32 -13.56 9.05
C ALA A 228 5.21 -13.69 7.80
N CYS A 229 5.56 -12.56 7.17
CA CYS A 229 6.30 -12.53 5.92
C CYS A 229 7.82 -12.35 6.10
N SER A 230 8.32 -12.25 7.34
CA SER A 230 9.70 -11.86 7.65
C SER A 230 10.76 -12.74 6.99
N GLU A 231 10.55 -14.05 6.93
CA GLU A 231 11.51 -15.00 6.35
C GLU A 231 11.77 -14.76 4.85
N ARG A 232 10.78 -14.24 4.10
CA ARG A 232 10.91 -13.93 2.67
C ARG A 232 11.86 -12.75 2.39
N GLN A 233 12.19 -11.94 3.39
CA GLN A 233 13.18 -10.86 3.25
C GLN A 233 14.57 -11.39 2.86
N LYS A 234 14.90 -12.64 3.23
CA LYS A 234 16.19 -13.28 2.89
C LYS A 234 16.40 -13.46 1.38
N LEU A 235 15.34 -13.33 0.58
CA LEU A 235 15.39 -13.42 -0.88
C LEU A 235 15.71 -12.08 -1.55
N TYR A 236 15.84 -11.00 -0.79
CA TYR A 236 16.06 -9.64 -1.31
C TYR A 236 17.42 -9.09 -0.87
N SER A 237 17.89 -8.10 -1.65
CA SER A 237 19.12 -7.37 -1.36
C SER A 237 19.02 -6.54 -0.08
N SER A 238 20.15 -6.24 0.56
CA SER A 238 20.16 -5.42 1.78
C SER A 238 19.59 -4.01 1.54
N PRO A 239 19.83 -3.33 0.40
CA PRO A 239 19.17 -2.07 0.06
C PRO A 239 17.65 -2.20 -0.06
N GLU A 240 17.13 -3.24 -0.71
CA GLU A 240 15.68 -3.43 -0.87
C GLU A 240 14.99 -3.70 0.47
N VAL A 241 15.56 -4.56 1.31
CA VAL A 241 14.98 -4.86 2.63
C VAL A 241 14.94 -3.60 3.50
N ARG A 242 16.01 -2.80 3.51
CA ARG A 242 16.04 -1.52 4.24
C ARG A 242 14.98 -0.55 3.73
N PHE A 243 14.86 -0.38 2.42
CA PHE A 243 13.83 0.46 1.82
C PHE A 243 12.43 -0.02 2.21
N GLY A 244 12.12 -1.31 1.99
CA GLY A 244 10.81 -1.87 2.30
C GLY A 244 10.43 -1.71 3.78
N LEU A 245 11.36 -1.97 4.70
CA LEU A 245 11.12 -1.79 6.14
C LEU A 245 10.87 -0.32 6.49
N SER A 246 11.63 0.62 5.93
CA SER A 246 11.40 2.06 6.12
C SER A 246 10.05 2.50 5.55
N TRP A 247 9.70 2.00 4.36
CA TRP A 247 8.41 2.27 3.72
C TRP A 247 7.25 1.75 4.58
N PHE A 248 7.27 0.49 5.01
CA PHE A 248 6.20 -0.08 5.84
C PHE A 248 6.10 0.61 7.20
N ARG A 249 7.23 0.97 7.82
CA ARG A 249 7.22 1.73 9.09
C ARG A 249 6.68 3.15 8.92
N SER A 250 6.83 3.74 7.73
CA SER A 250 6.27 5.06 7.44
C SER A 250 4.73 5.08 7.51
N ALA A 251 4.09 3.92 7.33
CA ALA A 251 2.65 3.76 7.51
C ALA A 251 2.16 4.25 8.88
N ALA A 252 2.99 4.13 9.92
CA ALA A 252 2.64 4.60 11.26
C ALA A 252 2.47 6.14 11.34
N TYR A 253 3.17 6.89 10.51
CA TYR A 253 3.05 8.35 10.47
C TYR A 253 1.76 8.79 9.78
N VAL A 254 1.48 8.21 8.61
CA VAL A 254 0.22 8.47 7.87
C VAL A 254 -0.99 7.97 8.66
N ALA A 255 -0.87 6.83 9.35
CA ALA A 255 -1.90 6.29 10.22
C ALA A 255 -2.21 7.23 11.37
N ALA A 256 -1.19 7.69 12.11
CA ALA A 256 -1.38 8.62 13.22
C ALA A 256 -2.01 9.95 12.76
N ALA A 257 -1.72 10.41 11.55
CA ALA A 257 -2.28 11.63 10.98
C ALA A 257 -3.71 11.45 10.42
N HIS A 258 -4.25 10.23 10.45
CA HIS A 258 -5.49 9.87 9.74
C HIS A 258 -5.43 10.33 8.27
N PHE A 259 -4.33 10.05 7.59
CA PHE A 259 -4.11 10.56 6.23
C PHE A 259 -5.22 10.09 5.29
N HIS A 260 -5.86 11.04 4.60
CA HIS A 260 -6.88 10.70 3.61
C HIS A 260 -6.23 10.25 2.31
N SER A 261 -6.18 8.94 2.10
CA SER A 261 -5.50 8.30 0.99
C SER A 261 -6.39 8.07 -0.24
N SER A 262 -7.02 9.15 -0.73
CA SER A 262 -7.73 9.14 -2.02
C SER A 262 -6.78 8.79 -3.17
N ILE A 263 -7.32 8.50 -4.36
CA ILE A 263 -6.47 8.11 -5.50
C ILE A 263 -5.46 9.18 -5.89
N GLU A 264 -5.89 10.45 -5.99
CA GLU A 264 -5.04 11.58 -6.38
C GLU A 264 -3.96 11.85 -5.33
N ARG A 265 -4.36 11.79 -4.05
CA ARG A 265 -3.42 11.99 -2.94
C ARG A 265 -2.40 10.86 -2.93
N SER A 266 -2.84 9.61 -2.96
CA SER A 266 -1.96 8.43 -2.93
C SER A 266 -1.00 8.40 -4.11
N GLU A 267 -1.44 8.74 -5.32
CA GLU A 267 -0.58 8.81 -6.51
C GLU A 267 0.61 9.75 -6.29
N LYS A 268 0.43 10.92 -5.67
CA LYS A 268 1.52 11.86 -5.40
C LYS A 268 2.60 11.27 -4.49
N PHE A 269 2.22 10.50 -3.46
CA PHE A 269 3.18 9.86 -2.54
C PHE A 269 3.82 8.60 -3.14
N MET A 270 3.17 8.00 -4.14
CA MET A 270 3.58 6.72 -4.72
C MET A 270 4.38 6.85 -6.02
N ALA A 271 4.13 7.88 -6.82
CA ALA A 271 4.86 8.16 -8.06
C ALA A 271 6.39 8.26 -7.86
N PRO A 272 6.92 8.85 -6.77
CA PRO A 272 8.36 8.93 -6.56
C PRO A 272 8.94 7.69 -5.84
N LEU A 273 8.18 6.61 -5.68
CA LEU A 273 8.75 5.35 -5.19
C LEU A 273 9.63 4.69 -6.26
N PRO A 274 10.59 3.82 -5.86
CA PRO A 274 11.47 3.14 -6.82
C PRO A 274 10.69 2.28 -7.81
N SER A 275 10.90 2.54 -9.08
CA SER A 275 10.33 1.86 -10.25
C SER A 275 10.87 0.45 -10.46
N ARG A 276 11.90 0.03 -9.72
CA ARG A 276 12.42 -1.34 -9.68
C ARG A 276 12.78 -1.79 -8.28
N VAL A 277 12.97 -3.10 -8.11
CA VAL A 277 13.61 -3.69 -6.93
C VAL A 277 15.05 -3.18 -6.81
N LEU A 278 15.46 -2.78 -5.61
CA LEU A 278 16.83 -2.31 -5.37
C LEU A 278 17.82 -3.48 -5.35
N GLN A 279 19.03 -3.22 -5.81
CA GLN A 279 20.13 -4.17 -5.95
C GLN A 279 21.25 -3.82 -4.96
N GLU A 280 22.17 -4.75 -4.71
CA GLU A 280 23.21 -4.58 -3.69
C GLU A 280 24.15 -3.38 -3.96
N ALA A 281 24.32 -3.00 -5.22
CA ALA A 281 25.13 -1.84 -5.63
C ALA A 281 24.41 -0.49 -5.51
N ASP A 282 23.10 -0.48 -5.27
CA ASP A 282 22.32 0.75 -5.21
C ASP A 282 22.65 1.56 -3.94
N SER A 283 23.01 2.82 -4.14
CA SER A 283 23.33 3.76 -3.07
C SER A 283 22.68 5.12 -3.34
N PRO A 284 21.52 5.40 -2.72
CA PRO A 284 20.89 6.72 -2.79
C PRO A 284 21.82 7.81 -2.23
N PRO A 285 21.77 9.04 -2.74
CA PRO A 285 20.80 9.57 -3.71
C PRO A 285 21.30 9.54 -5.17
N ASN A 286 22.29 8.70 -5.51
CA ASN A 286 22.93 8.74 -6.84
C ASN A 286 22.84 7.41 -7.59
N ILE A 287 21.65 6.81 -7.64
CA ILE A 287 21.38 5.61 -8.44
C ILE A 287 21.09 6.06 -9.89
N ALA A 288 21.96 5.68 -10.82
CA ALA A 288 22.04 6.28 -12.15
C ALA A 288 20.82 6.02 -13.06
N ASP A 289 20.11 4.91 -12.84
CA ASP A 289 18.94 4.50 -13.61
C ASP A 289 17.61 4.81 -12.92
N LEU A 290 17.64 5.48 -11.77
CA LEU A 290 16.47 6.04 -11.10
C LEU A 290 16.38 7.56 -11.33
N SER A 291 15.16 8.09 -11.33
CA SER A 291 14.90 9.52 -11.44
C SER A 291 15.42 10.29 -10.21
N ALA A 292 15.46 11.61 -10.32
CA ALA A 292 15.84 12.47 -9.20
C ALA A 292 14.84 12.35 -8.03
N GLU A 293 13.55 12.25 -8.35
CA GLU A 293 12.46 12.08 -7.39
C GLU A 293 12.58 10.73 -6.66
N GLU A 294 12.84 9.64 -7.39
CA GLU A 294 13.04 8.31 -6.81
C GLU A 294 14.24 8.27 -5.85
N ASN A 295 15.37 8.85 -6.28
CA ASN A 295 16.55 8.98 -5.43
C ASN A 295 16.29 9.83 -4.19
N HIS A 296 15.53 10.91 -4.32
CA HIS A 296 15.15 11.78 -3.20
C HIS A 296 14.26 11.04 -2.19
N THR A 297 13.23 10.33 -2.66
CA THR A 297 12.34 9.55 -1.80
C THR A 297 13.09 8.46 -1.04
N LEU A 298 14.02 7.75 -1.70
CA LEU A 298 14.90 6.79 -1.02
C LEU A 298 15.75 7.44 0.07
N TYR A 299 16.28 8.63 -0.20
CA TYR A 299 17.02 9.40 0.80
C TYR A 299 16.14 9.79 2.00
N VAL A 300 14.92 10.29 1.77
CA VAL A 300 13.98 10.68 2.83
C VAL A 300 13.65 9.49 3.74
N PHE A 301 13.34 8.32 3.18
CA PHE A 301 13.07 7.11 3.99
C PHE A 301 14.29 6.67 4.81
N SER A 302 15.48 6.73 4.22
CA SER A 302 16.72 6.45 4.94
C SER A 302 16.95 7.45 6.08
N TRP A 303 16.69 8.74 5.83
CA TRP A 303 16.81 9.79 6.84
C TRP A 303 15.82 9.58 7.99
N MET A 304 14.53 9.33 7.69
CA MET A 304 13.50 9.08 8.71
C MET A 304 13.87 7.88 9.59
N SER A 305 14.29 6.77 9.00
CA SER A 305 14.74 5.59 9.76
C SER A 305 15.97 5.89 10.62
N SER A 306 16.89 6.72 10.11
CA SER A 306 18.10 7.10 10.86
C SER A 306 17.74 7.96 12.07
N VAL A 307 16.86 8.94 11.90
CA VAL A 307 16.40 9.81 12.98
C VAL A 307 15.63 9.02 14.03
N ASP A 308 14.69 8.15 13.62
CA ASP A 308 13.95 7.33 14.59
C ASP A 308 14.88 6.40 15.40
N THR A 309 15.91 5.84 14.74
CA THR A 309 16.94 5.05 15.44
C THR A 309 17.74 5.89 16.43
N LEU A 310 18.19 7.09 16.02
CA LEU A 310 18.91 8.03 16.90
C LEU A 310 18.06 8.44 18.11
N LEU A 311 16.74 8.54 17.93
CA LEU A 311 15.79 8.87 18.98
C LEU A 311 15.26 7.62 19.74
N GLY A 312 15.86 6.44 19.54
CA GLY A 312 15.47 5.22 20.25
C GLY A 312 14.02 4.78 19.99
N GLY A 313 13.55 4.93 18.75
CA GLY A 313 12.18 4.59 18.35
C GLY A 313 11.12 5.51 18.96
N SER A 314 11.50 6.73 19.37
CA SER A 314 10.56 7.69 19.98
C SER A 314 9.96 8.67 18.99
N LEU A 315 10.45 8.77 17.75
CA LEU A 315 9.95 9.75 16.79
C LEU A 315 8.48 9.50 16.46
N VAL A 316 8.13 8.25 16.16
CA VAL A 316 6.74 7.88 15.87
C VAL A 316 5.83 8.02 17.10
N ARG A 317 6.38 7.85 18.32
CA ARG A 317 5.62 8.03 19.56
C ARG A 317 5.30 9.51 19.79
N LEU A 318 6.28 10.39 19.61
CA LEU A 318 6.09 11.84 19.67
C LEU A 318 5.10 12.30 18.60
N TRP A 319 5.23 11.79 17.37
CA TRP A 319 4.28 12.07 16.30
C TRP A 319 2.86 11.69 16.68
N ARG A 320 2.63 10.46 17.18
CA ARG A 320 1.30 10.02 17.66
C ARG A 320 0.75 10.90 18.77
N SER A 321 1.60 11.30 19.73
CA SER A 321 1.18 12.22 20.80
C SER A 321 0.77 13.59 20.25
N ALA A 322 1.48 14.12 19.24
CA ALA A 322 1.12 15.37 18.58
C ALA A 322 -0.20 15.28 17.78
N MET A 323 -0.59 14.09 17.33
CA MET A 323 -1.85 13.85 16.59
C MET A 323 -3.06 13.67 17.51
N CYS A 324 -3.12 14.41 18.63
CA CYS A 324 -4.09 14.19 19.71
C CYS A 324 -5.54 14.58 19.37
N SER A 325 -5.77 15.43 18.37
CA SER A 325 -7.09 15.93 17.96
C SER A 325 -7.24 15.92 16.44
N ALA A 326 -8.48 15.99 15.95
CA ALA A 326 -8.76 16.04 14.52
C ALA A 326 -8.09 17.26 13.85
N GLN A 327 -8.04 18.41 14.55
CA GLN A 327 -7.36 19.62 14.06
C GLN A 327 -5.84 19.46 14.04
N ALA A 328 -5.26 18.78 15.03
CA ALA A 328 -3.83 18.50 15.03
C ALA A 328 -3.47 17.52 13.90
N ARG A 329 -4.32 16.52 13.64
CA ARG A 329 -4.18 15.57 12.54
C ARG A 329 -4.26 16.24 11.17
N GLU A 330 -5.17 17.18 10.95
CA GLU A 330 -5.23 17.97 9.72
C GLU A 330 -3.90 18.71 9.44
N LYS A 331 -3.33 19.36 10.47
CA LYS A 331 -1.99 19.97 10.37
C LYS A 331 -0.91 18.93 10.10
N GLY A 332 -0.98 17.77 10.75
CA GLY A 332 -0.06 16.66 10.53
C GLY A 332 -0.08 16.15 9.09
N GLN A 333 -1.26 16.06 8.46
CA GLN A 333 -1.39 15.67 7.05
C GLN A 333 -0.69 16.67 6.12
N ALA A 334 -0.83 17.97 6.38
CA ALA A 334 -0.12 19.01 5.62
C ALA A 334 1.40 18.90 5.77
N LEU A 335 1.90 18.64 6.99
CA LEU A 335 3.33 18.44 7.23
C LEU A 335 3.90 17.21 6.51
N LEU A 336 3.14 16.10 6.47
CA LEU A 336 3.57 14.91 5.73
C LEU A 336 3.62 15.17 4.22
N HIS A 337 2.67 15.94 3.69
CA HIS A 337 2.67 16.37 2.31
C HIS A 337 3.92 17.21 2.00
N ASP A 338 4.21 18.23 2.80
CA ASP A 338 5.37 19.10 2.58
C ASP A 338 6.69 18.34 2.74
N LEU A 339 6.81 17.45 3.74
CA LEU A 339 8.01 16.65 3.96
C LEU A 339 8.34 15.74 2.76
N ILE A 340 7.34 15.17 2.10
CA ILE A 340 7.54 14.19 1.04
C ILE A 340 7.63 14.85 -0.34
N LEU A 341 6.89 15.94 -0.56
CA LEU A 341 6.71 16.53 -1.89
C LEU A 341 7.42 17.88 -2.07
N ASP A 342 7.83 18.56 -1.00
CA ASP A 342 8.65 19.77 -1.10
C ASP A 342 10.12 19.46 -0.76
N PRO A 343 11.01 19.33 -1.77
CA PRO A 343 12.43 19.06 -1.54
C PRO A 343 13.16 20.20 -0.83
N LYS A 344 12.52 21.37 -0.64
CA LYS A 344 13.06 22.51 0.11
C LYS A 344 12.58 22.52 1.57
N PHE A 345 11.66 21.63 1.96
CA PHE A 345 11.16 21.58 3.32
C PHE A 345 12.30 21.16 4.27
N PRO A 346 12.71 22.02 5.22
CA PRO A 346 13.81 21.67 6.10
C PRO A 346 13.36 20.57 7.05
N ALA A 347 14.01 19.42 7.02
CA ALA A 347 13.70 18.33 7.93
C ALA A 347 13.87 18.74 9.43
N THR A 348 14.69 19.76 9.69
CA THR A 348 14.82 20.41 11.00
C THR A 348 13.57 21.17 11.44
N SER A 349 12.78 21.69 10.51
CA SER A 349 11.50 22.35 10.79
C SER A 349 10.44 21.36 11.28
N LEU A 350 10.50 20.09 10.86
CA LEU A 350 9.60 19.05 11.36
C LEU A 350 9.73 18.87 12.87
N MET A 351 10.96 18.83 13.40
CA MET A 351 11.21 18.62 14.83
C MET A 351 10.75 19.81 15.69
N SER A 352 10.95 21.05 15.22
CA SER A 352 10.45 22.23 15.92
C SER A 352 8.92 22.26 15.96
N ILE A 353 8.28 21.96 14.83
CA ILE A 353 6.81 21.94 14.72
C ILE A 353 6.23 20.81 15.58
N LEU A 354 6.86 19.63 15.60
CA LEU A 354 6.43 18.51 16.44
C LEU A 354 6.47 18.84 17.92
N THR A 355 7.52 19.52 18.36
CA THR A 355 7.66 19.93 19.77
C THR A 355 6.53 20.88 20.16
N GLU A 356 6.23 21.88 19.32
CA GLU A 356 5.15 22.83 19.54
C GLU A 356 3.77 22.15 19.56
N MET A 357 3.49 21.28 18.59
CA MET A 357 2.23 20.54 18.53
C MET A 357 2.04 19.65 19.75
N THR A 358 3.09 18.98 20.22
CA THR A 358 3.02 18.12 21.40
C THR A 358 2.71 18.90 22.67
N THR A 359 3.16 20.16 22.80
CA THR A 359 2.84 21.02 23.95
C THR A 359 1.43 21.62 23.90
N SER A 360 0.78 21.56 22.74
CA SER A 360 -0.61 21.99 22.56
C SER A 360 -1.61 20.86 22.79
N CYS A 361 -1.08 19.66 23.03
CA CYS A 361 -1.72 18.50 23.61
C CYS A 361 -1.22 18.37 25.08
#